data_AF-A0A2G6N1Q0-F1
#
_entry.id   AF-A0A2G6N1Q0-F1
#
_cell.length_a   1.000
_cell.length_b   1.000
_cell.length_c   1.000
_cell.angle_alpha   90.00
_cell.angle_beta   90.00
_cell.angle_gamma   90.00
#
_symmetry.space_group_name_H-M   'P 1'
#
loop_
_entity.id
_entity.type
_entity.pdbx_description
1 polymer ?
#
loop_
_entity_poly.entity_id
_entity_poly.type
_entity_poly.pdbx_seq_one_letter_code
_entity_poly.pdbx_strand_id
1 'polypeptide(L)'
;MSNDENLKKSRLISALREGVAVIQMVFFKELRTMITERHPDWQSSIQAMLAGAVTNELFGTPNPEPRFETFRKDYQAEIEQILLGLAKDLPRLRPYLTDALRIQVLCDSQEGKNDPTILTQAKKIGLLLNERDIPLPSVFMTLVRGLGEQHQLIIAPTGITEQDDTIIH
;
A
#
# COMPACT_ATOMS: atom_id res chain seq x y z
N MET A 1 4.43 8.01 30.71
CA MET A 1 3.34 7.36 29.95
C MET A 1 2.91 6.13 30.71
N SER A 2 1.62 5.92 30.90
CA SER A 2 1.10 4.73 31.58
C SER A 2 1.16 3.50 30.66
N ASN A 3 1.12 2.29 31.22
CA ASN A 3 1.15 1.06 30.44
C ASN A 3 -0.06 0.96 29.46
N ASP A 4 -1.20 1.51 29.86
CA ASP A 4 -2.43 1.58 29.05
C ASP A 4 -2.30 2.53 27.84
N GLU A 5 -1.59 3.65 27.98
CA GLU A 5 -1.30 4.55 26.85
C GLU A 5 -0.38 3.92 25.81
N ASN A 6 0.62 3.17 26.25
CA ASN A 6 1.51 2.43 25.34
C ASN A 6 0.76 1.34 24.56
N LEU A 7 -0.15 0.63 25.21
CA LEU A 7 -0.99 -0.39 24.55
C LEU A 7 -1.93 0.23 23.52
N LYS A 8 -2.58 1.37 23.84
CA LYS A 8 -3.44 2.09 22.89
C LYS A 8 -2.65 2.60 21.68
N LYS A 9 -1.46 3.16 21.91
CA LYS A 9 -0.55 3.58 20.84
C LYS A 9 -0.15 2.42 19.94
N SER A 10 0.23 1.28 20.53
CA SER A 10 0.61 0.08 19.77
C SER A 10 -0.54 -0.43 18.90
N ARG A 11 -1.75 -0.55 19.46
CA ARG A 11 -2.94 -0.98 18.70
C ARG A 11 -3.26 -0.04 17.55
N LEU A 12 -3.15 1.28 17.76
CA LEU A 12 -3.38 2.26 16.72
C LEU A 12 -2.35 2.12 15.58
N ILE A 13 -1.07 1.98 15.90
CA ILE A 13 -0.02 1.79 14.89
C ILE A 13 -0.28 0.51 14.08
N SER A 14 -0.63 -0.60 14.73
CA SER A 14 -0.98 -1.83 14.03
C SER A 14 -2.15 -1.63 13.06
N ALA A 15 -3.24 -0.99 13.51
CA ALA A 15 -4.41 -0.72 12.65
C ALA A 15 -4.06 0.19 11.46
N LEU A 16 -3.20 1.20 11.66
CA LEU A 16 -2.73 2.06 10.58
C LEU A 16 -1.86 1.28 9.57
N ARG A 17 -1.01 0.37 10.03
CA ARG A 17 -0.19 -0.49 9.15
C ARG A 17 -1.05 -1.46 8.34
N GLU A 18 -2.08 -2.04 8.94
CA GLU A 18 -3.09 -2.80 8.20
C GLU A 18 -3.75 -1.94 7.13
N GLY A 19 -4.05 -0.67 7.44
CA GLY A 19 -4.60 0.26 6.47
C GLY A 19 -3.66 0.55 5.30
N VAL A 20 -2.36 0.73 5.56
CA VAL A 20 -1.33 0.84 4.53
C VAL A 20 -1.27 -0.43 3.68
N ALA A 21 -1.34 -1.61 4.28
CA ALA A 21 -1.31 -2.89 3.57
C ALA A 21 -2.52 -3.06 2.61
N VAL A 22 -3.71 -2.60 2.99
CA VAL A 22 -4.88 -2.58 2.09
C VAL A 22 -4.61 -1.70 0.86
N ILE A 23 -4.03 -0.50 1.05
CA ILE A 23 -3.67 0.37 -0.08
C ILE A 23 -2.61 -0.28 -0.96
N GLN A 24 -1.60 -0.94 -0.38
CA GLN A 24 -0.60 -1.71 -1.13
C GLN A 24 -1.25 -2.81 -1.99
N MET A 25 -2.22 -3.55 -1.44
CA MET A 25 -2.96 -4.58 -2.18
C MET A 25 -3.77 -4.00 -3.33
N VAL A 26 -4.48 -2.88 -3.11
CA VAL A 26 -5.20 -2.18 -4.18
C VAL A 26 -4.24 -1.71 -5.26
N PHE A 27 -3.14 -1.07 -4.87
CA PHE A 27 -2.13 -0.59 -5.78
C PHE A 27 -1.55 -1.72 -6.63
N PHE A 28 -1.19 -2.85 -6.00
CA PHE A 28 -0.71 -4.03 -6.72
C PHE A 28 -1.72 -4.54 -7.75
N LYS A 29 -3.02 -4.61 -7.41
CA LYS A 29 -4.08 -5.07 -8.33
C LYS A 29 -4.21 -4.16 -9.55
N GLU A 30 -4.27 -2.84 -9.33
CA GLU A 30 -4.39 -1.84 -10.39
C GLU A 30 -3.14 -1.82 -11.28
N LEU A 31 -1.96 -1.85 -10.65
CA LEU A 31 -0.69 -1.88 -11.34
C LEU A 31 -0.53 -3.14 -12.19
N ARG A 32 -0.89 -4.32 -11.66
CA ARG A 32 -0.85 -5.57 -12.41
C ARG A 32 -1.77 -5.52 -13.63
N THR A 33 -2.98 -4.98 -13.47
CA THR A 33 -3.94 -4.82 -14.58
C THR A 33 -3.33 -3.95 -15.68
N MET A 34 -2.80 -2.78 -15.32
CA MET A 34 -2.12 -1.89 -16.26
C MET A 34 -0.91 -2.55 -16.94
N ILE A 35 -0.08 -3.31 -16.22
CA ILE A 35 1.07 -4.02 -16.79
C ILE A 35 0.61 -5.10 -17.77
N THR A 36 -0.43 -5.87 -17.44
CA THR A 36 -1.01 -6.88 -18.32
C THR A 36 -1.54 -6.26 -19.62
N GLU A 37 -2.18 -5.09 -19.54
CA GLU A 37 -2.65 -4.36 -20.72
C GLU A 37 -1.50 -3.81 -21.59
N ARG A 38 -0.41 -3.32 -20.97
CA ARG A 38 0.76 -2.78 -21.68
C ARG A 38 1.65 -3.87 -22.30
N HIS A 39 1.72 -5.03 -21.66
CA HIS A 39 2.61 -6.13 -22.05
C HIS A 39 1.83 -7.45 -22.13
N PRO A 40 0.84 -7.58 -23.03
CA PRO A 40 -0.02 -8.76 -23.11
C PRO A 40 0.76 -10.04 -23.47
N ASP A 41 1.87 -9.91 -24.21
CA ASP A 41 2.71 -11.02 -24.63
C ASP A 41 3.64 -11.56 -23.53
N TRP A 42 3.74 -10.86 -22.40
CA TRP A 42 4.58 -11.29 -21.30
C TRP A 42 3.90 -12.39 -20.48
N GLN A 43 4.71 -13.28 -19.91
CA GLN A 43 4.19 -14.31 -19.01
C GLN A 43 3.54 -13.66 -17.79
N SER A 44 2.39 -14.20 -17.38
CA SER A 44 1.62 -13.70 -16.23
C SER A 44 2.46 -13.65 -14.94
N SER A 45 3.40 -14.58 -14.77
CA SER A 45 4.37 -14.58 -13.66
C SER A 45 5.27 -13.34 -13.66
N ILE A 46 5.80 -12.95 -14.82
CA ILE A 46 6.65 -11.75 -14.97
C ILE A 46 5.82 -10.49 -14.68
N GLN A 47 4.61 -10.40 -15.22
CA GLN A 47 3.71 -9.28 -14.96
C GLN A 47 3.42 -9.12 -13.46
N ALA A 48 3.14 -10.22 -12.76
CA ALA A 48 2.90 -10.23 -11.32
C ALA A 48 4.17 -9.87 -10.53
N MET A 49 5.34 -10.41 -10.91
CA MET A 49 6.61 -10.09 -10.27
C MET A 49 6.98 -8.61 -10.45
N LEU A 50 6.73 -8.03 -11.63
CA LEU A 50 6.97 -6.62 -11.89
C LEU A 50 6.05 -5.71 -11.06
N ALA A 51 4.76 -6.04 -10.99
CA ALA A 51 3.83 -5.33 -10.11
C ALA A 51 4.26 -5.38 -8.63
N GLY A 52 4.74 -6.55 -8.18
CA GLY A 52 5.25 -6.74 -6.83
C GLY A 52 6.53 -5.96 -6.57
N ALA A 53 7.48 -5.98 -7.52
CA ALA A 53 8.74 -5.26 -7.43
C ALA A 53 8.53 -3.74 -7.34
N VAL A 54 7.68 -3.18 -8.20
CA VAL A 54 7.32 -1.74 -8.15
C VAL A 54 6.61 -1.39 -6.84
N THR A 55 5.70 -2.24 -6.35
CA THR A 55 5.04 -2.03 -5.05
C THR A 55 6.05 -1.98 -3.92
N ASN A 56 6.97 -2.95 -3.89
CA ASN A 56 8.02 -3.01 -2.88
C ASN A 56 8.98 -1.82 -2.97
N GLU A 57 9.34 -1.40 -4.18
CA GLU A 57 10.21 -0.22 -4.41
C GLU A 57 9.55 1.04 -3.86
N LEU A 58 8.25 1.24 -4.16
CA LEU A 58 7.52 2.42 -3.74
C LEU A 58 7.41 2.54 -2.22
N PHE A 59 7.20 1.41 -1.53
CA PHE A 59 7.01 1.37 -0.08
C PHE A 59 8.28 1.05 0.70
N GLY A 60 9.44 0.92 0.05
CA GLY A 60 10.70 0.63 0.72
C GLY A 60 10.76 -0.74 1.39
N THR A 61 10.03 -1.74 0.85
CA THR A 61 9.94 -3.10 1.39
C THR A 61 10.51 -4.14 0.42
N PRO A 62 11.79 -4.04 -0.01
CA PRO A 62 12.37 -5.00 -0.93
C PRO A 62 12.37 -6.41 -0.32
N ASN A 63 11.95 -7.41 -1.11
CA ASN A 63 12.03 -8.81 -0.68
C ASN A 63 13.49 -9.29 -0.79
N PRO A 64 14.13 -9.76 0.30
CA PRO A 64 15.53 -10.15 0.31
C PRO A 64 15.80 -11.54 -0.29
N GLU A 65 14.78 -12.32 -0.67
CA GLU A 65 15.03 -13.62 -1.29
C GLU A 65 15.74 -13.45 -2.65
N PRO A 66 16.78 -14.26 -2.96
CA PRO A 66 17.63 -14.05 -4.13
C PRO A 66 16.88 -13.95 -5.46
N ARG A 67 15.79 -14.70 -5.62
CA ARG A 67 14.96 -14.66 -6.84
C ARG A 67 14.35 -13.28 -7.12
N PHE A 68 13.93 -12.55 -6.09
CA PHE A 68 13.33 -11.23 -6.24
C PHE A 68 14.40 -10.16 -6.41
N GLU A 69 15.56 -10.34 -5.78
CA GLU A 69 16.70 -9.45 -5.97
C GLU A 69 17.23 -9.53 -7.41
N THR A 70 17.42 -10.75 -7.95
CA THR A 70 17.82 -10.94 -9.34
C THR A 70 16.78 -10.36 -10.29
N PHE A 71 15.49 -10.64 -10.09
CA PHE A 71 14.42 -10.08 -10.92
C PHE A 71 14.44 -8.53 -10.89
N ARG A 72 14.59 -7.92 -9.71
CA ARG A 72 14.66 -6.47 -9.60
C ARG A 72 15.85 -5.89 -10.38
N LYS A 73 17.00 -6.55 -10.39
CA LYS A 73 18.18 -6.13 -11.17
C LYS A 73 17.92 -6.25 -12.66
N ASP A 74 17.34 -7.38 -13.09
CA ASP A 74 17.08 -7.67 -14.50
C ASP A 74 16.03 -6.73 -15.12
N TYR A 75 15.05 -6.29 -14.32
CA TYR A 75 13.93 -5.42 -14.75
C TYR A 75 14.00 -4.01 -14.15
N GLN A 76 15.19 -3.56 -13.76
CA GLN A 76 15.35 -2.27 -13.07
C GLN A 76 14.82 -1.10 -13.89
N ALA A 77 15.10 -1.08 -15.20
CA ALA A 77 14.68 -0.01 -16.10
C ALA A 77 13.15 0.09 -16.19
N GLU A 78 12.47 -1.05 -16.28
CA GLU A 78 11.01 -1.15 -16.33
C GLU A 78 10.38 -0.71 -15.01
N ILE A 79 10.96 -1.12 -13.88
CA ILE A 79 10.52 -0.68 -12.55
C ILE A 79 10.61 0.85 -12.44
N GLU A 80 11.76 1.42 -12.80
CA GLU A 80 11.99 2.87 -12.75
C GLU A 80 11.04 3.62 -13.70
N GLN A 81 10.83 3.12 -14.92
CA GLN A 81 9.93 3.72 -15.89
C GLN A 81 8.47 3.73 -15.39
N ILE A 82 8.02 2.62 -14.80
CA ILE A 82 6.67 2.54 -14.22
C ILE A 82 6.55 3.53 -13.06
N LEU A 83 7.52 3.57 -12.14
CA LEU A 83 7.51 4.49 -10.99
C LEU A 83 7.39 5.96 -11.43
N LEU A 84 8.16 6.36 -12.45
CA LEU A 84 8.09 7.71 -13.03
C LEU A 84 6.73 8.01 -13.69
N GLY A 85 6.05 6.99 -14.22
CA GLY A 85 4.74 7.10 -14.86
C GLY A 85 3.55 7.09 -13.90
N LEU A 86 3.70 6.60 -12.66
CA LEU A 86 2.59 6.31 -11.75
C LEU A 86 1.60 7.45 -11.57
N ALA A 87 2.07 8.69 -11.39
CA ALA A 87 1.20 9.84 -11.15
C ALA A 87 0.29 10.14 -12.35
N LYS A 88 0.74 9.82 -13.56
CA LYS A 88 -0.02 9.98 -14.81
C LYS A 88 -0.88 8.77 -15.10
N ASP A 89 -0.37 7.58 -14.83
CA ASP A 89 -0.98 6.31 -15.24
C ASP A 89 -2.09 5.87 -14.27
N LEU A 90 -1.92 6.13 -12.98
CA LEU A 90 -2.88 5.80 -11.92
C LEU A 90 -3.29 7.06 -11.13
N PRO A 91 -3.82 8.12 -11.79
CA PRO A 91 -4.06 9.41 -11.14
C PRO A 91 -5.10 9.31 -10.02
N ARG A 92 -6.04 8.36 -10.12
CA ARG A 92 -7.06 8.10 -9.10
C ARG A 92 -6.49 7.53 -7.80
N LEU A 93 -5.38 6.78 -7.87
CA LEU A 93 -4.73 6.21 -6.69
C LEU A 93 -3.77 7.17 -6.00
N ARG A 94 -3.33 8.21 -6.70
CA ARG A 94 -2.30 9.15 -6.21
C ARG A 94 -2.60 9.73 -4.81
N PRO A 95 -3.84 10.15 -4.46
CA PRO A 95 -4.14 10.62 -3.11
C PRO A 95 -3.97 9.53 -2.05
N TYR A 96 -4.45 8.30 -2.34
CA TYR A 96 -4.34 7.16 -1.43
C TYR A 96 -2.88 6.75 -1.22
N LEU A 97 -2.08 6.72 -2.28
CA LEU A 97 -0.65 6.42 -2.20
C LEU A 97 0.12 7.50 -1.42
N THR A 98 -0.20 8.78 -1.63
CA THR A 98 0.37 9.88 -0.85
C THR A 98 0.11 9.70 0.66
N ASP A 99 -1.14 9.41 1.01
CA ASP A 99 -1.56 9.23 2.40
C ASP A 99 -0.92 7.99 3.02
N ALA A 100 -0.89 6.87 2.30
CA ALA A 100 -0.29 5.63 2.76
C ALA A 100 1.21 5.79 3.06
N LEU A 101 1.97 6.43 2.18
CA LEU A 101 3.41 6.66 2.39
C LEU A 101 3.66 7.57 3.60
N ARG A 102 2.83 8.58 3.81
CA ARG A 102 2.94 9.49 4.97
C ARG A 102 2.60 8.79 6.28
N ILE A 103 1.53 7.99 6.29
CA ILE A 103 1.16 7.18 7.45
C ILE A 103 2.22 6.13 7.74
N GLN A 104 2.80 5.50 6.71
CA GLN A 104 3.92 4.57 6.88
C GLN A 104 5.10 5.27 7.58
N VAL A 105 5.59 6.39 7.05
CA VAL A 105 6.71 7.12 7.66
C VAL A 105 6.38 7.61 9.07
N LEU A 106 5.13 8.01 9.32
CA LEU A 106 4.68 8.35 10.67
C LEU A 106 4.77 7.14 11.62
N CYS A 107 4.24 5.99 11.22
CA CYS A 107 4.31 4.76 12.01
C CYS A 107 5.76 4.31 12.23
N ASP A 108 6.59 4.35 11.19
CA ASP A 108 8.01 4.00 11.25
C ASP A 108 8.75 4.92 12.24
N SER A 109 8.46 6.23 12.21
CA SER A 109 9.01 7.20 13.15
C SER A 109 8.62 6.92 14.61
N GLN A 110 7.35 6.55 14.85
CA GLN A 110 6.88 6.18 16.19
C GLN A 110 7.51 4.89 16.73
N GLU A 111 8.04 4.04 15.85
CA GLU A 111 8.76 2.80 16.18
C GLU A 111 10.29 2.98 16.16
N GLY A 112 10.81 4.18 15.90
CA GLY A 112 12.25 4.47 15.83
C GLY A 112 12.93 4.09 14.51
N LYS A 113 12.15 3.73 13.48
CA LYS A 113 12.62 3.42 12.11
C LYS A 113 12.52 4.66 11.22
N ASN A 114 13.30 5.71 11.49
CA ASN A 114 13.22 6.92 10.67
C ASN A 114 13.96 6.72 9.33
N ASP A 115 13.20 6.48 8.25
CA ASP A 115 13.73 6.54 6.88
C ASP A 115 13.03 7.66 6.07
N PRO A 116 13.67 8.84 5.91
CA PRO A 116 13.10 9.95 5.16
C PRO A 116 13.18 9.75 3.64
N THR A 117 13.84 8.70 3.16
CA THR A 117 14.10 8.51 1.72
C THR A 117 12.81 8.18 0.96
N ILE A 118 11.86 7.48 1.58
CA ILE A 118 10.59 7.06 0.95
C ILE A 118 9.79 8.28 0.45
N LEU A 119 9.53 9.27 1.30
CA LEU A 119 8.79 10.47 0.89
C LEU A 119 9.59 11.34 -0.08
N THR A 120 10.91 11.36 0.05
CA THR A 120 11.79 12.09 -0.86
C THR A 120 11.74 11.50 -2.28
N GLN A 121 11.79 10.17 -2.39
CA GLN A 121 11.68 9.46 -3.66
C GLN A 121 10.28 9.62 -4.27
N ALA A 122 9.22 9.45 -3.47
CA ALA A 122 7.85 9.66 -3.92
C ALA A 122 7.61 11.08 -4.44
N LYS A 123 8.25 12.09 -3.84
CA LYS A 123 8.23 13.47 -4.34
C LYS A 123 8.99 13.60 -5.67
N LYS A 124 10.17 12.98 -5.79
CA LYS A 124 11.01 13.02 -7.00
C LYS A 124 10.28 12.47 -8.23
N ILE A 125 9.49 11.40 -8.07
CA ILE A 125 8.69 10.79 -9.15
C ILE A 125 7.33 11.49 -9.35
N GLY A 126 7.06 12.59 -8.64
CA GLY A 126 5.82 13.35 -8.76
C GLY A 126 4.59 12.68 -8.13
N LEU A 127 4.75 11.59 -7.38
CA LEU A 127 3.64 10.89 -6.74
C LEU A 127 3.09 11.69 -5.56
N LEU A 128 3.96 12.26 -4.72
CA LEU A 128 3.57 12.94 -3.49
C LEU A 128 2.82 14.26 -3.76
N LEU A 129 1.62 14.41 -3.20
CA LEU A 129 0.83 15.66 -3.26
C LEU A 129 1.26 16.63 -2.15
N ASN A 130 2.06 17.64 -2.48
CA ASN A 130 2.63 18.58 -1.49
C ASN A 130 1.57 19.42 -0.75
N GLU A 131 0.48 19.80 -1.43
CA GLU A 131 -0.59 20.64 -0.87
C GLU A 131 -1.56 19.88 0.05
N ARG A 132 -1.42 18.55 0.11
CA ARG A 132 -2.23 17.70 0.98
C ARG A 132 -1.56 17.58 2.34
N ASP A 133 -2.32 17.66 3.42
CA ASP A 133 -1.81 17.39 4.77
C ASP A 133 -1.67 15.88 5.05
N ILE A 134 -0.98 15.52 6.14
CA ILE A 134 -1.00 14.15 6.65
C ILE A 134 -2.39 13.89 7.23
N PRO A 135 -3.11 12.84 6.80
CA PRO A 135 -4.46 12.60 7.28
C PRO A 135 -4.45 12.21 8.77
N LEU A 136 -5.50 12.62 9.48
CA LEU A 136 -5.77 12.09 10.81
C LEU A 136 -6.02 10.57 10.73
N PRO A 137 -5.67 9.79 11.78
CA PRO A 137 -5.87 8.34 11.78
C PRO A 137 -7.29 7.89 11.42
N SER A 138 -8.31 8.54 11.97
CA SER A 138 -9.72 8.23 11.66
C SER A 138 -10.06 8.47 10.19
N VAL A 139 -9.63 9.60 9.63
CA VAL A 139 -9.84 9.95 8.22
C VAL A 139 -9.16 8.94 7.31
N PHE A 140 -7.91 8.56 7.62
CA PHE A 140 -7.18 7.54 6.88
C PHE A 140 -7.92 6.19 6.90
N MET A 141 -8.37 5.73 8.07
CA MET A 141 -9.08 4.46 8.18
C MET A 141 -10.42 4.47 7.43
N THR A 142 -11.15 5.59 7.41
CA THR A 142 -12.36 5.72 6.59
C THR A 142 -12.05 5.63 5.10
N LEU A 143 -10.98 6.29 4.64
CA LEU A 143 -10.54 6.22 3.24
C LEU A 143 -10.13 4.80 2.85
N VAL A 144 -9.37 4.11 3.70
CA VAL A 144 -8.96 2.73 3.48
C VAL A 144 -10.18 1.81 3.38
N ARG A 145 -11.16 1.95 4.29
CA ARG A 145 -12.36 1.10 4.24
C ARG A 145 -13.12 1.28 2.93
N GLY A 146 -13.38 2.52 2.53
CA GLY A 146 -14.07 2.81 1.27
C GLY A 146 -13.33 2.28 0.06
N LEU A 147 -12.00 2.44 0.01
CA LEU A 147 -11.18 1.91 -1.07
C LEU A 147 -11.15 0.37 -1.06
N GLY A 148 -11.01 -0.25 0.11
CA GLY A 148 -11.00 -1.70 0.27
C GLY A 148 -12.32 -2.34 -0.16
N GLU A 149 -13.46 -1.72 0.14
CA GLU A 149 -14.78 -2.14 -0.31
C GLU A 149 -14.91 -2.07 -1.84
N GLN A 150 -14.49 -0.95 -2.45
CA GLN A 150 -14.49 -0.78 -3.92
C GLN A 150 -13.70 -1.88 -4.64
N HIS A 151 -12.61 -2.36 -4.04
CA HIS A 151 -11.75 -3.42 -4.59
C HIS A 151 -12.04 -4.82 -4.03
N GLN A 152 -13.13 -5.00 -3.26
CA GLN A 152 -13.54 -6.25 -2.64
C GLN A 152 -12.47 -6.90 -1.74
N LEU A 153 -11.66 -6.08 -1.08
CA LEU A 153 -10.63 -6.51 -0.12
C LEU A 153 -11.13 -6.44 1.33
N ILE A 154 -12.14 -5.61 1.58
CA ILE A 154 -12.81 -5.53 2.88
C ILE A 154 -14.27 -5.88 2.63
N ILE A 155 -14.72 -6.95 3.27
CA ILE A 155 -16.13 -7.32 3.31
C ILE A 155 -16.67 -6.68 4.59
N ALA A 156 -17.62 -5.75 4.45
CA ALA A 156 -18.36 -5.27 5.61
C ALA A 156 -18.99 -6.48 6.32
N PRO A 157 -18.96 -6.57 7.66
CA PRO A 157 -19.60 -7.68 8.36
C PRO A 157 -21.03 -7.82 7.85
N THR A 158 -21.36 -8.95 7.24
CA THR A 158 -22.75 -9.30 7.00
C THR A 158 -23.41 -9.31 8.37
N GLY A 159 -24.46 -8.50 8.56
CA GLY A 159 -25.20 -8.50 9.82
C GLY A 159 -25.54 -9.94 10.16
N ILE A 160 -25.14 -10.37 11.37
CA ILE A 160 -25.41 -11.71 11.88
C ILE A 160 -26.91 -11.94 11.72
N THR A 161 -27.28 -12.93 10.91
CA THR A 161 -28.68 -13.30 10.76
C THR A 161 -29.07 -14.24 11.89
N GLU A 162 -30.35 -14.32 12.25
CA GLU A 162 -30.82 -15.28 13.28
C GLU A 162 -30.44 -16.74 12.97
N GLN A 163 -30.08 -17.04 11.71
CA GLN A 163 -29.58 -18.36 11.29
C GLN A 163 -28.15 -18.63 11.77
N ASP A 164 -27.31 -17.61 11.92
CA ASP A 164 -25.92 -17.74 12.35
C ASP A 164 -25.80 -18.06 13.86
N ASP A 165 -26.80 -17.68 14.66
CA ASP A 165 -26.87 -18.00 16.11
C ASP A 165 -27.07 -19.50 16.36
N THR A 166 -27.66 -20.24 15.43
CA THR A 166 -27.85 -21.70 15.56
C THR A 166 -26.56 -22.50 15.37
N ILE A 167 -25.47 -21.89 14.91
CA ILE A 167 -24.18 -22.57 14.67
C ILE A 167 -23.35 -22.70 15.96
N ILE A 168 -23.68 -21.93 17.01
CA ILE A 168 -22.93 -21.88 18.27
C ILE A 168 -23.66 -22.65 19.41
N HIS A 169 -24.68 -23.45 19.08
CA HIS A 169 -25.40 -24.30 20.04
C HIS A 169 -25.24 -25.78 19.77
#